data_AF-A0A822D0U2-F1
#
_entry.id   AF-A0A822D0U2-F1
#
_cell.length_a   1.000
_cell.length_b   1.000
_cell.length_c   1.000
_cell.angle_alpha   90.00
_cell.angle_beta   90.00
_cell.angle_gamma   90.00
#
_symmetry.space_group_name_H-M   'P 1'
#
loop_
_entity.id
_entity.type
_entity.pdbx_description
1 polymer ?
#
loop_
_entity_poly.entity_id
_entity_poly.type
_entity_poly.pdbx_seq_one_letter_code
_entity_poly.pdbx_strand_id
1 'polypeptide(L)'
;MFEWTETGLYGLCSTLVYESITTTFYGEGADARSIVNELKILDTDVHLLAYPSPCRWFKLNLIRSKNKIAKRLSSVDVNDMEHIFVSRLNDLANGIPKEDIGPMKTATLWASYGNVIPSIFWTYFYLRYYPKVVDIILREIENASS
;
A
#
# COMPACT_ATOMS: atom_id res chain seq x y z
N MET A 1 9.16 1.67 30.49
CA MET A 1 9.51 3.02 30.00
C MET A 1 9.61 2.90 28.49
N PHE A 2 8.75 3.57 27.74
CA PHE A 2 8.82 3.51 26.28
C PHE A 2 9.97 4.40 25.81
N GLU A 3 10.81 3.87 24.92
CA GLU A 3 11.92 4.60 24.31
C GLU A 3 11.41 5.36 23.09
N TRP A 4 11.73 6.65 23.00
CA TRP A 4 11.37 7.47 21.85
C TRP A 4 12.21 7.05 20.64
N THR A 5 11.56 6.83 19.50
CA THR A 5 12.22 6.52 18.24
C THR A 5 12.08 7.69 17.26
N GLU A 6 13.18 8.06 16.62
CA GLU A 6 13.19 9.06 15.56
C GLU A 6 12.99 8.39 14.20
N THR A 7 12.06 8.92 13.40
CA THR A 7 11.79 8.42 12.05
C THR A 7 11.26 9.54 11.16
N GLY A 8 11.50 9.44 9.86
CA GLY A 8 10.92 10.37 8.89
C GLY A 8 9.40 10.14 8.76
N LEU A 9 8.61 11.22 8.87
CA LEU A 9 7.14 11.14 8.84
C LEU A 9 6.62 10.38 7.61
N TYR A 10 7.14 10.67 6.41
CA TYR A 10 6.74 9.95 5.19
C TYR A 10 7.13 8.46 5.24
N GLY A 11 8.32 8.15 5.76
CA GLY A 11 8.78 6.77 5.94
C GLY A 11 7.88 5.98 6.90
N LEU A 12 7.45 6.62 7.99
CA LEU A 12 6.49 6.06 8.94
C LEU A 12 5.11 5.83 8.29
N CYS A 13 4.53 6.85 7.67
CA CYS A 13 3.23 6.75 6.98
C CYS A 13 3.26 5.65 5.91
N SER A 14 4.31 5.60 5.09
CA SER A 14 4.43 4.59 4.04
C SER A 14 4.45 3.18 4.63
N THR A 15 5.25 2.93 5.68
CA THR A 15 5.40 1.59 6.26
C THR A 15 4.11 1.11 6.91
N LEU A 16 3.44 1.98 7.69
CA LEU A 16 2.16 1.66 8.31
C LEU A 16 1.09 1.35 7.26
N VAL A 17 0.95 2.21 6.25
CA VAL A 17 -0.07 2.05 5.20
C VAL A 17 0.20 0.80 4.35
N TYR A 18 1.45 0.54 3.95
CA TYR A 18 1.79 -0.65 3.18
C TYR A 18 1.40 -1.93 3.91
N GLU A 19 1.75 -2.03 5.20
CA GLU A 19 1.46 -3.22 6.00
C GLU A 19 -0.05 -3.39 6.24
N SER A 20 -0.72 -2.31 6.66
CA SER A 20 -2.16 -2.35 6.93
C SER A 20 -2.96 -2.71 5.69
N ILE A 21 -2.77 -1.99 4.58
CA ILE A 21 -3.56 -2.21 3.36
C ILE A 21 -3.28 -3.59 2.76
N THR A 22 -2.02 -4.03 2.72
CA THR A 22 -1.70 -5.36 2.18
C THR A 22 -2.36 -6.46 3.01
N THR A 23 -2.32 -6.35 4.33
CA THR A 23 -2.95 -7.31 5.25
C THR A 23 -4.48 -7.27 5.12
N THR A 24 -5.08 -6.09 4.99
CA THR A 24 -6.53 -5.95 4.76
C THR A 24 -6.98 -6.58 3.45
N PHE A 25 -6.18 -6.46 2.38
CA PHE A 25 -6.57 -6.91 1.04
C PHE A 25 -6.23 -8.38 0.77
N TYR A 26 -5.17 -8.89 1.39
CA TYR A 26 -4.60 -10.20 1.07
C TYR A 26 -4.27 -11.06 2.29
N GLY A 27 -4.62 -10.62 3.50
CA GLY A 27 -4.36 -11.36 4.73
C GLY A 27 -2.88 -11.52 5.04
N GLU A 28 -2.59 -12.33 6.07
CA GLU A 28 -1.21 -12.62 6.48
C GLU A 28 -0.42 -13.41 5.43
N GLY A 29 -1.10 -14.15 4.55
CA GLY A 29 -0.48 -14.94 3.48
C GLY A 29 0.30 -14.12 2.45
N ALA A 30 -0.01 -12.82 2.32
CA ALA A 30 0.78 -11.91 1.48
C ALA A 30 2.15 -11.58 2.08
N ASP A 31 2.29 -11.68 3.41
CA ASP A 31 3.47 -11.28 4.17
C ASP A 31 3.96 -9.90 3.72
N ALA A 32 3.19 -8.88 4.09
CA ALA A 32 3.39 -7.49 3.66
C ALA A 32 4.83 -7.00 3.92
N ARG A 33 5.42 -7.43 5.05
CA ARG A 33 6.80 -7.10 5.43
C ARG A 33 7.82 -7.64 4.43
N SER A 34 7.58 -8.80 3.82
CA SER A 34 8.49 -9.37 2.82
C SER A 34 8.50 -8.65 1.47
N ILE A 35 7.48 -7.84 1.18
CA ILE A 35 7.33 -7.12 -0.10
C ILE A 35 7.34 -5.60 0.03
N VAL A 36 7.45 -5.04 1.25
CA VAL A 36 7.36 -3.58 1.49
C VAL A 36 8.41 -2.78 0.72
N ASN A 37 9.62 -3.33 0.55
CA ASN A 37 10.69 -2.67 -0.19
C ASN A 37 10.40 -2.63 -1.69
N GLU A 38 9.84 -3.71 -2.23
CA GLU A 38 9.39 -3.79 -3.60
C GLU A 38 8.22 -2.82 -3.86
N LEU A 39 7.29 -2.68 -2.91
CA LEU A 39 6.18 -1.73 -3.00
C LEU A 39 6.69 -0.28 -3.02
N LYS A 40 7.70 0.04 -2.21
CA LYS A 40 8.37 1.35 -2.22
C LYS A 40 9.04 1.65 -3.56
N ILE A 41 9.74 0.67 -4.15
CA ILE A 41 10.34 0.80 -5.48
C ILE A 41 9.25 0.98 -6.54
N LEU A 42 8.18 0.17 -6.49
CA LEU A 42 7.06 0.28 -7.39
C LEU A 42 6.47 1.69 -7.34
N ASP A 43 6.16 2.20 -6.16
CA ASP A 43 5.54 3.52 -5.97
C ASP A 43 6.45 4.67 -6.43
N THR A 44 7.75 4.60 -6.13
CA THR A 44 8.73 5.62 -6.53
C THR A 44 8.87 5.68 -8.05
N ASP A 45 8.94 4.52 -8.70
CA ASP A 45 9.34 4.41 -10.11
C ASP A 45 8.17 4.14 -11.06
N VAL A 46 6.91 4.00 -10.57
CA VAL A 46 5.73 3.67 -11.41
C VAL A 46 5.55 4.65 -12.57
N HIS A 47 5.91 5.93 -12.37
CA HIS A 47 5.87 6.95 -13.40
C HIS A 47 6.75 6.60 -14.62
N LEU A 48 7.85 5.85 -14.43
CA LEU A 48 8.69 5.37 -15.52
C LEU A 48 7.96 4.38 -16.45
N LEU A 49 6.87 3.74 -16.00
CA LEU A 49 6.03 2.91 -16.87
C LEU A 49 5.17 3.76 -17.81
N ALA A 50 4.76 4.95 -17.37
CA ALA A 50 3.94 5.87 -18.17
C ALA A 50 4.74 6.56 -19.28
N TYR A 51 6.07 6.66 -19.13
CA TYR A 51 6.94 7.27 -20.13
C TYR A 51 7.62 6.21 -21.03
N PRO A 52 7.61 6.40 -22.36
CA PRO A 52 8.42 5.61 -23.29
C PRO A 52 9.90 6.02 -23.16
N SER A 53 10.51 5.75 -22.01
CA SER A 53 11.94 5.94 -21.80
C SER A 53 12.70 4.79 -22.50
N PRO A 54 13.65 5.11 -23.42
CA PRO A 54 14.44 4.10 -24.13
C PRO A 54 15.44 3.36 -23.22
N CYS A 55 15.70 3.88 -22.01
CA CYS A 55 16.68 3.32 -21.10
C CYS A 55 16.05 2.22 -20.22
N ARG A 56 16.06 0.99 -20.73
CA ARG A 56 15.62 -0.22 -20.01
C ARG A 56 16.29 -0.39 -18.64
N TRP A 57 17.51 0.11 -18.48
CA TRP A 57 18.27 0.09 -17.22
C TRP A 57 17.54 0.79 -16.07
N PHE A 58 16.90 1.94 -16.31
CA PHE A 58 16.12 2.64 -15.28
C PHE A 58 14.90 1.86 -14.81
N LYS A 59 14.40 0.95 -15.65
CA LYS A 59 13.22 0.13 -15.34
C LYS A 59 13.57 -1.23 -14.76
N LEU A 60 14.84 -1.64 -14.69
CA LEU A 60 15.21 -3.00 -14.27
C LEU A 60 14.77 -3.31 -12.84
N ASN A 61 15.04 -2.40 -11.90
CA ASN A 61 14.64 -2.56 -10.51
C ASN A 61 13.12 -2.57 -10.37
N LEU A 62 12.44 -1.62 -11.04
CA LEU A 62 10.98 -1.57 -11.10
C LEU A 62 10.35 -2.86 -11.65
N ILE A 63 10.85 -3.38 -12.77
CA ILE A 63 10.36 -4.61 -13.38
C ILE A 63 10.58 -5.80 -12.44
N ARG A 64 11.76 -5.89 -11.79
CA ARG A 64 12.05 -6.96 -10.81
C ARG A 64 11.12 -6.88 -9.61
N SER A 65 10.95 -5.70 -9.02
CA SER A 65 10.05 -5.46 -7.89
C SER A 65 8.61 -5.81 -8.25
N LYS A 66 8.12 -5.31 -9.39
CA LYS A 66 6.78 -5.62 -9.90
C LYS A 66 6.57 -7.13 -10.04
N ASN A 67 7.52 -7.84 -10.65
CA ASN A 67 7.42 -9.29 -10.85
C ASN A 67 7.47 -10.06 -9.52
N LYS A 68 8.28 -9.60 -8.55
CA LYS A 68 8.36 -10.21 -7.22
C LYS A 68 7.05 -10.06 -6.46
N ILE A 69 6.45 -8.86 -6.47
CA ILE A 69 5.13 -8.61 -5.87
C ILE A 69 4.07 -9.47 -6.57
N ALA A 70 3.99 -9.43 -7.90
CA ALA A 70 3.01 -10.19 -8.67
C ALA A 70 3.08 -11.70 -8.40
N LYS A 71 4.30 -12.25 -8.35
CA LYS A 71 4.51 -13.66 -8.00
C LYS A 71 4.01 -13.97 -6.59
N ARG A 72 4.31 -13.11 -5.61
CA ARG A 72 3.84 -13.28 -4.22
C ARG A 72 2.32 -13.25 -4.14
N LEU A 73 1.68 -12.24 -4.74
CA LEU A 73 0.23 -12.06 -4.68
C LEU A 73 -0.54 -13.11 -5.48
N SER A 74 0.07 -13.69 -6.52
CA SER A 74 -0.55 -14.78 -7.29
C SER A 74 -0.80 -16.04 -6.46
N SER A 75 0.05 -16.31 -5.46
CA SER A 75 -0.09 -17.49 -4.58
C SER A 75 -0.98 -17.24 -3.36
N VAL A 76 -1.41 -16.00 -3.12
CA VAL A 76 -2.29 -15.69 -2.00
C VAL A 76 -3.70 -16.17 -2.35
N ASP A 77 -4.17 -17.17 -1.62
CA ASP A 77 -5.59 -17.49 -1.59
C ASP A 77 -6.32 -16.44 -0.76
N VAL A 78 -7.35 -15.86 -1.36
CA VAL A 78 -8.16 -14.82 -0.73
C VAL A 78 -9.57 -15.35 -0.40
N ASN A 79 -9.87 -16.62 -0.71
CA ASN A 79 -11.19 -17.21 -0.50
C ASN A 79 -11.65 -17.20 0.97
N ASP A 80 -10.73 -17.19 1.92
CA ASP A 80 -11.02 -17.16 3.35
C ASP A 80 -11.27 -15.74 3.90
N MET A 81 -11.21 -14.70 3.06
CA MET A 81 -11.41 -13.33 3.49
C MET A 81 -12.86 -12.90 3.25
N GLU A 82 -13.63 -12.71 4.33
CA GLU A 82 -15.04 -12.26 4.35
C GLU A 82 -15.23 -10.79 3.92
N HIS A 83 -14.39 -10.27 3.02
CA HIS A 83 -14.50 -8.90 2.52
C HIS A 83 -15.16 -8.87 1.13
N ILE A 84 -16.19 -8.03 0.98
CA ILE A 84 -16.85 -7.74 -0.32
C ILE A 84 -15.83 -7.45 -1.41
N PHE A 85 -14.76 -6.74 -1.07
CA PHE A 85 -13.69 -6.41 -2.00
C PHE A 85 -12.98 -7.64 -2.56
N VAL A 86 -12.77 -8.65 -1.72
CA VAL A 86 -12.13 -9.92 -2.09
C VAL A 86 -13.04 -10.77 -2.97
N SER A 87 -14.32 -10.84 -2.64
CA SER A 87 -15.33 -11.47 -3.51
C SER A 87 -15.32 -10.83 -4.90
N ARG A 88 -15.25 -9.49 -4.98
CA ARG A 88 -15.16 -8.79 -6.27
C ARG A 88 -13.84 -9.02 -7.00
N LEU A 89 -12.72 -9.12 -6.27
CA LEU A 89 -11.43 -9.47 -6.87
C LEU A 89 -11.44 -10.90 -7.45
N ASN A 90 -12.07 -11.84 -6.76
CA ASN A 90 -12.22 -13.21 -7.24
C ASN A 90 -13.15 -13.29 -8.47
N ASP A 91 -14.26 -12.54 -8.46
CA ASP A 91 -15.15 -12.42 -9.63
C ASP A 91 -14.37 -11.88 -10.84
N LEU A 92 -13.54 -10.85 -10.65
CA LEU A 92 -12.69 -10.29 -11.70
C LEU A 92 -11.63 -11.29 -12.17
N ALA A 93 -11.05 -12.08 -11.27
CA ALA A 93 -10.05 -13.08 -11.60
C ALA A 93 -10.61 -14.23 -12.47
N ASN A 94 -11.90 -14.55 -12.38
CA ASN A 94 -12.53 -15.64 -13.14
C ASN A 94 -12.49 -15.42 -14.67
N GLY A 95 -12.31 -14.17 -15.13
CA GLY A 95 -12.24 -13.82 -16.55
C GLY A 95 -10.82 -13.55 -17.07
N ILE A 96 -9.80 -13.71 -16.25
CA ILE A 96 -8.43 -13.27 -16.54
C ILE A 96 -7.47 -14.48 -16.60
N PRO A 97 -6.48 -14.49 -17.52
CA PRO A 97 -5.44 -15.52 -17.54
C PRO A 97 -4.73 -15.65 -16.18
N LYS A 98 -4.34 -16.87 -15.81
CA LYS A 98 -3.73 -17.13 -14.48
C LYS A 98 -2.46 -16.31 -14.25
N GLU A 99 -1.69 -16.09 -15.30
CA GLU A 99 -0.48 -15.27 -15.33
C GLU A 99 -0.73 -13.79 -15.01
N ASP A 100 -1.95 -13.30 -15.25
CA ASP A 100 -2.33 -11.89 -15.07
C ASP A 100 -2.99 -11.63 -13.70
N ILE A 101 -3.32 -12.67 -12.92
CA ILE A 101 -3.89 -12.54 -11.57
C ILE A 101 -2.93 -11.79 -10.63
N GLY A 102 -1.64 -12.15 -10.63
CA GLY A 102 -0.62 -11.48 -9.82
C GLY A 102 -0.44 -10.00 -10.15
N PRO A 103 -0.24 -9.64 -11.44
CA PRO A 103 -0.25 -8.26 -11.90
C PRO A 103 -1.53 -7.49 -11.55
N MET A 104 -2.71 -8.09 -11.72
CA MET A 104 -3.99 -7.46 -11.34
C MET A 104 -4.00 -7.13 -9.84
N LYS A 105 -3.73 -8.12 -8.98
CA LYS A 105 -3.65 -7.93 -7.52
C LYS A 105 -2.63 -6.86 -7.14
N THR A 106 -1.50 -6.81 -7.83
CA THR A 106 -0.46 -5.78 -7.64
C THR A 106 -0.97 -4.38 -7.99
N ALA A 107 -1.66 -4.23 -9.13
CA ALA A 107 -2.23 -2.95 -9.54
C ALA A 107 -3.32 -2.48 -8.58
N THR A 108 -4.19 -3.40 -8.13
CA THR A 108 -5.18 -3.13 -7.09
C THR A 108 -4.55 -2.64 -5.80
N LEU A 109 -3.48 -3.30 -5.36
CA LEU A 109 -2.76 -2.91 -4.15
C LEU A 109 -2.18 -1.50 -4.31
N TRP A 110 -1.48 -1.23 -5.41
CA TRP A 110 -0.91 0.08 -5.69
C TRP A 110 -1.96 1.20 -5.71
N ALA A 111 -3.11 0.96 -6.36
CA ALA A 111 -4.22 1.92 -6.39
C ALA A 111 -4.77 2.22 -4.99
N SER A 112 -4.74 1.24 -4.07
CA SER A 112 -5.27 1.40 -2.71
C SER A 112 -4.35 2.17 -1.76
N TYR A 113 -3.02 2.14 -1.94
CA TYR A 113 -2.09 2.89 -1.06
C TYR A 113 -1.50 4.15 -1.69
N GLY A 114 -1.38 4.22 -3.03
CA GLY A 114 -0.58 5.25 -3.72
C GLY A 114 -1.04 6.67 -3.44
N ASN A 115 -2.35 6.85 -3.21
CA ASN A 115 -2.92 8.13 -2.79
C ASN A 115 -3.05 8.26 -1.26
N VAL A 116 -3.23 7.15 -0.55
CA VAL A 116 -3.44 7.14 0.91
C VAL A 116 -2.17 7.58 1.65
N ILE A 117 -1.00 7.12 1.22
CA ILE A 117 0.29 7.50 1.83
C ILE A 117 0.50 9.02 1.83
N PRO A 118 0.47 9.72 0.66
CA PRO A 118 0.64 11.17 0.66
C PRO A 118 -0.50 11.90 1.37
N SER A 119 -1.74 11.41 1.33
CA SER A 119 -2.86 12.02 2.08
C SER A 119 -2.64 11.98 3.59
N ILE A 120 -2.22 10.84 4.13
CA ILE A 120 -1.92 10.70 5.56
C ILE A 120 -0.70 11.55 5.93
N PHE A 121 0.34 11.53 5.10
CA PHE A 121 1.53 12.36 5.30
C PHE A 121 1.15 13.84 5.42
N TRP A 122 0.41 14.39 4.46
CA TRP A 122 0.02 15.80 4.48
C TRP A 122 -0.91 16.13 5.64
N THR A 123 -1.82 15.23 5.99
CA THR A 123 -2.68 15.38 7.19
C THR A 123 -1.82 15.56 8.44
N TYR A 124 -0.91 14.64 8.74
CA TYR A 124 -0.05 14.75 9.91
C TYR A 124 0.91 15.94 9.84
N PHE A 125 1.45 16.21 8.65
CA PHE A 125 2.31 17.37 8.43
C PHE A 125 1.59 18.65 8.82
N TYR A 126 0.37 18.89 8.33
CA TYR A 126 -0.38 20.10 8.66
C TYR A 126 -0.84 20.15 10.11
N LEU A 127 -1.27 19.02 10.69
CA LEU A 127 -1.63 18.96 12.12
C LEU A 127 -0.47 19.39 13.02
N ARG A 128 0.77 19.06 12.64
CA ARG A 128 1.96 19.51 13.37
C ARG A 128 2.15 21.03 13.37
N TYR A 129 1.69 21.75 12.34
CA TYR A 129 1.78 23.21 12.25
C TYR A 129 0.59 23.94 12.87
N TYR A 130 -0.56 23.27 13.03
CA TYR A 130 -1.80 23.88 13.54
C TYR A 130 -2.29 23.18 14.82
N PRO A 131 -1.62 23.35 15.98
CA PRO A 131 -1.95 22.62 17.22
C PRO A 131 -3.38 22.83 17.71
N LYS A 132 -3.98 24.01 17.48
CA LYS A 132 -5.39 24.27 17.81
C LYS A 132 -6.36 23.34 17.08
N VAL A 133 -6.01 22.89 15.88
CA VAL A 133 -6.81 21.93 15.10
C VAL A 133 -6.70 20.53 15.72
N VAL A 134 -5.51 20.17 16.22
CA VAL A 134 -5.29 18.90 16.93
C VAL A 134 -6.20 18.82 18.16
N ASP A 135 -6.28 19.88 18.96
CA ASP A 135 -7.16 19.90 20.14
C ASP A 135 -8.64 19.68 19.79
N ILE A 136 -9.10 20.21 18.66
CA ILE A 136 -10.48 20.03 18.19
C ILE A 136 -10.70 18.57 17.77
N ILE A 137 -9.80 18.02 16.94
CA ILE A 137 -9.89 16.63 16.47
C ILE A 137 -9.86 15.65 17.65
N LEU A 138 -9.00 15.88 18.64
CA LEU A 138 -8.92 15.03 19.82
C LEU A 138 -10.24 15.03 20.61
N ARG A 139 -10.87 16.20 20.78
CA ARG A 139 -12.20 16.28 21.42
C ARG A 139 -13.28 15.57 20.61
N GLU A 140 -13.25 15.67 19.28
CA GLU A 140 -14.19 14.94 18.42
C GLU A 140 -14.02 13.42 18.58
N ILE A 141 -12.79 12.92 18.63
CA ILE A 141 -12.49 11.50 18.85
C ILE A 141 -12.98 11.05 20.24
N GLU A 142 -12.72 11.84 21.29
CA GLU A 142 -13.19 11.55 22.64
C GLU A 142 -14.72 11.45 22.70
N ASN A 143 -15.43 12.41 22.08
CA ASN A 143 -16.90 12.42 22.04
C ASN A 143 -17.48 11.27 21.20
N ALA A 144 -16.78 10.80 20.16
CA ALA A 144 -17.23 9.68 19.33
C ALA A 144 -16.98 8.31 20.00
N SER A 145 -16.10 8.27 21.01
CA SER A 145 -15.70 7.04 21.70
C SER A 145 -16.48 6.81 23.01
N SER A 146 -17.31 7.77 23.43
CA SER A 146 -18.17 7.73 24.63
C SER A 146 -19.61 7.34 24.29
#